data_AF-A0A2S5BGW3-F1
#
_entry.id   AF-A0A2S5BGW3-F1
#
_cell.length_a   1.000
_cell.length_b   1.000
_cell.length_c   1.000
_cell.angle_alpha   90.00
_cell.angle_beta   90.00
_cell.angle_gamma   90.00
#
_symmetry.space_group_name_H-M   'P 1'
#
loop_
_entity.id
_entity.type
_entity.pdbx_description
1 polymer ?
#
loop_
_entity_poly.entity_id
_entity_poly.type
_entity_poly.pdbx_seq_one_letter_code
_entity_poly.pdbx_strand_id
1 'polypeptide(L)'
;MTARIDELTVLICPTCTCNRTRFYVCPLAQNVDSLGTVLGSTVWHSFIGGPIAYTSLPRQQFGHLQSRIFPRFFALQSLSALALLGLYSRRPGGGELVRTFWRHGNKTVWALVVMATTGLANWLVVGPITTDVMKTRHRRERIEGKSYNEKDVSPEMKALNKRFGKLHGISSLVNLVYLAAAAGHAAWIAEYGA
;
A
#
# COMPACT_ATOMS: atom_id res chain seq x y z
N MET A 1 13.95 11.85 -51.00
CA MET A 1 12.76 11.14 -50.49
C MET A 1 13.09 10.66 -49.08
N THR A 2 12.91 11.53 -48.09
CA THR A 2 13.19 11.24 -46.67
C THR A 2 12.18 12.03 -45.86
N ALA A 3 10.99 11.45 -45.69
CA ALA A 3 10.00 11.97 -44.76
C ALA A 3 10.58 11.86 -43.34
N ARG A 4 10.64 13.01 -42.67
CA ARG A 4 11.18 13.16 -41.32
C ARG A 4 10.26 12.46 -40.33
N ILE A 5 10.84 11.65 -39.45
CA ILE A 5 10.19 10.90 -38.35
C ILE A 5 9.68 11.84 -37.23
N ASP A 6 9.70 13.16 -37.47
CA ASP A 6 9.45 14.19 -36.46
C ASP A 6 7.96 14.50 -36.23
N GLU A 7 7.05 14.12 -37.14
CA GLU A 7 5.61 14.43 -36.99
C GLU A 7 4.81 13.42 -36.15
N LEU A 8 5.29 12.18 -35.99
CA LEU A 8 4.54 11.14 -35.30
C LEU A 8 4.69 11.16 -33.76
N THR A 9 5.68 11.86 -33.23
CA THR A 9 5.93 11.89 -31.77
C THR A 9 5.11 12.95 -31.04
N VAL A 10 4.57 13.95 -31.75
CA VAL A 10 3.83 15.08 -31.15
C VAL A 10 2.38 14.72 -30.80
N LEU A 11 1.82 13.64 -31.36
CA LEU A 11 0.41 13.31 -31.17
C LEU A 11 0.06 12.61 -29.83
N ILE A 12 1.04 12.19 -29.02
CA ILE A 12 0.77 11.30 -27.87
C ILE A 12 0.62 12.06 -26.53
N CYS A 13 1.16 13.27 -26.36
CA CYS A 13 0.98 13.96 -25.07
C CYS A 13 1.28 15.48 -25.13
N PRO A 14 0.26 16.35 -25.17
CA PRO A 14 0.48 17.81 -25.21
C PRO A 14 1.04 18.40 -23.91
N THR A 15 1.20 17.61 -22.84
CA THR A 15 1.72 18.05 -21.54
C THR A 15 3.17 17.66 -21.27
N CYS A 16 3.79 16.80 -22.09
CA CYS A 16 5.20 16.45 -21.94
C CYS A 16 6.04 17.43 -22.76
N THR A 17 6.60 18.46 -22.12
CA THR A 17 7.61 19.33 -22.73
C THR A 17 8.89 18.52 -22.94
N CYS A 18 9.04 17.95 -24.14
CA CYS A 18 10.27 17.30 -24.58
C CYS A 18 11.32 18.38 -24.89
N ASN A 19 12.09 18.80 -23.88
CA ASN A 19 13.27 19.63 -24.11
C ASN A 19 14.53 18.73 -24.06
N ARG A 20 15.26 18.69 -25.19
CA ARG A 20 16.27 17.68 -25.57
C ARG A 20 17.52 17.60 -24.68
N THR A 21 17.58 18.36 -23.58
CA THR A 21 18.77 18.56 -22.74
C THR A 21 18.55 18.27 -21.25
N ARG A 22 17.33 17.92 -20.82
CA ARG A 22 17.05 17.44 -19.45
C ARG A 22 16.14 16.23 -19.52
N PHE A 23 16.54 15.13 -18.89
CA PHE A 23 15.69 13.96 -18.64
C PHE A 23 14.56 14.34 -17.67
N TYR A 24 13.58 15.13 -18.12
CA TYR A 24 12.32 15.29 -17.42
C TYR A 24 11.43 14.11 -17.81
N VAL A 25 11.52 13.02 -17.05
CA VAL A 25 10.54 11.93 -17.15
C VAL A 25 9.17 12.57 -16.89
N CYS A 26 8.25 12.44 -17.84
CA CYS A 26 6.95 13.11 -17.78
C CYS A 26 6.24 12.77 -16.46
N PRO A 27 5.70 13.75 -15.69
CA PRO A 27 5.06 13.48 -14.39
C PRO A 27 3.98 12.40 -14.46
N LEU A 28 3.30 12.28 -15.61
CA LEU A 28 2.31 11.26 -15.90
C LEU A 28 2.90 9.84 -15.89
N ALA A 29 4.07 9.64 -16.51
CA ALA A 29 4.76 8.34 -16.52
C ALA A 29 5.22 7.93 -15.11
N GLN A 30 5.74 8.89 -14.33
CA GLN A 30 6.17 8.62 -12.95
C GLN A 30 5.02 8.18 -12.03
N ASN A 31 3.81 8.72 -12.25
CA ASN A 31 2.62 8.33 -11.50
C ASN A 31 2.20 6.89 -11.80
N VAL A 32 2.25 6.47 -13.07
CA VAL A 32 1.87 5.12 -13.49
C VAL A 32 2.84 4.07 -12.97
N ASP A 33 4.16 4.32 -13.06
CA ASP A 33 5.18 3.37 -12.59
C ASP A 33 5.13 3.16 -11.08
N SER A 34 4.97 4.26 -10.32
CA SER A 34 4.86 4.23 -8.86
C SER A 34 3.59 3.52 -8.41
N LEU A 35 2.45 3.80 -9.07
CA LEU A 35 1.17 3.15 -8.80
C LEU A 35 1.21 1.66 -9.12
N GLY A 36 1.78 1.28 -10.28
CA GLY A 36 1.95 -0.12 -10.67
C GLY A 36 2.84 -0.90 -9.69
N THR A 37 3.96 -0.30 -9.27
CA THR A 37 4.88 -0.91 -8.30
C THR A 37 4.19 -1.18 -6.96
N VAL A 38 3.49 -0.18 -6.41
CA VAL A 38 2.85 -0.34 -5.10
C VAL A 38 1.62 -1.26 -5.15
N LEU A 39 0.85 -1.22 -6.23
CA LEU A 39 -0.28 -2.13 -6.46
C LEU A 39 0.20 -3.57 -6.59
N GLY A 40 1.19 -3.82 -7.46
CA GLY A 40 1.79 -5.13 -7.66
C GLY A 40 2.41 -5.69 -6.38
N SER A 41 3.15 -4.87 -5.64
CA SER A 41 3.72 -5.26 -4.34
C SER A 41 2.64 -5.61 -3.32
N THR A 42 1.54 -4.84 -3.29
CA THR A 42 0.40 -5.08 -2.40
C THR A 42 -0.29 -6.41 -2.70
N VAL A 43 -0.60 -6.66 -3.97
CA VAL A 43 -1.21 -7.92 -4.42
C VAL A 43 -0.30 -9.10 -4.14
N TRP A 44 0.96 -9.02 -4.56
CA TRP A 44 1.93 -10.10 -4.38
C TRP A 44 2.09 -10.47 -2.92
N HIS A 45 2.38 -9.50 -2.05
CA HIS A 45 2.60 -9.82 -0.64
C HIS A 45 1.33 -10.33 0.05
N SER A 46 0.17 -9.72 -0.22
CA SER A 46 -1.07 -10.01 0.51
C SER A 46 -1.68 -11.36 0.14
N PHE A 47 -1.59 -11.77 -1.13
CA PHE A 47 -2.28 -12.96 -1.65
C PHE A 47 -1.36 -14.10 -2.07
N ILE A 48 -0.06 -13.84 -2.26
CA ILE A 48 0.88 -14.85 -2.75
C ILE A 48 1.99 -15.07 -1.72
N GLY A 49 2.86 -14.07 -1.50
CA GLY A 49 4.01 -14.18 -0.63
C GLY A 49 3.65 -14.44 0.84
N GLY A 50 2.63 -13.77 1.37
CA GLY A 50 2.12 -13.95 2.74
C GLY A 50 1.56 -15.36 2.97
N PRO A 51 0.59 -15.83 2.16
CA PRO A 51 0.06 -17.19 2.26
C PRO A 51 1.12 -18.28 2.08
N ILE A 52 2.02 -18.16 1.10
CA ILE A 52 3.13 -19.11 0.93
C ILE A 52 4.01 -19.15 2.18
N ALA A 53 4.40 -18.00 2.72
CA ALA A 53 5.21 -17.95 3.94
C ALA A 53 4.47 -18.54 5.15
N TYR A 54 3.15 -18.35 5.24
CA TYR A 54 2.34 -18.90 6.33
C TYR A 54 2.25 -20.43 6.28
N THR A 55 2.13 -21.01 5.09
CA THR A 55 2.04 -22.47 4.92
C THR A 55 3.41 -23.14 4.96
N SER A 56 4.49 -22.43 4.60
CA SER A 56 5.83 -23.00 4.46
C SER A 56 6.70 -22.87 5.72
N LEU A 57 6.38 -21.96 6.64
CA LEU A 57 7.20 -21.70 7.82
C LEU A 57 6.49 -22.11 9.12
N PRO A 58 7.23 -22.63 10.12
CA PRO A 58 6.75 -22.69 11.49
C PRO A 58 6.24 -21.33 11.95
N ARG A 59 5.09 -21.30 12.63
CA ARG A 59 4.35 -20.06 12.94
C ARG A 59 5.18 -18.97 13.63
N GLN A 60 6.11 -19.34 14.50
CA GLN A 60 7.01 -18.42 15.19
C GLN A 60 8.01 -17.76 14.22
N GLN A 61 8.53 -18.53 13.26
CA GLN A 61 9.39 -18.02 12.19
C GLN A 61 8.61 -17.15 11.22
N PHE A 62 7.39 -17.56 10.84
CA PHE A 62 6.48 -16.73 10.06
C PHE A 62 6.22 -15.39 10.74
N GLY A 63 5.81 -15.40 12.02
CA GLY A 63 5.56 -14.18 12.79
C GLY A 63 6.80 -13.29 12.86
N HIS A 64 7.99 -13.87 13.07
CA HIS A 64 9.25 -13.12 13.04
C HIS A 64 9.51 -12.47 11.68
N LEU A 65 9.38 -13.23 10.59
CA LEU A 65 9.54 -12.73 9.23
C LEU A 65 8.57 -11.58 8.95
N GLN A 66 7.29 -11.75 9.27
CA GLN A 66 6.25 -10.73 9.09
C GLN A 66 6.54 -9.46 9.90
N SER A 67 7.06 -9.58 11.12
CA SER A 67 7.46 -8.42 11.93
C SER A 67 8.58 -7.58 11.29
N ARG A 68 9.34 -8.16 10.37
CA ARG A 68 10.34 -7.44 9.56
C ARG A 68 9.75 -6.94 8.25
N ILE A 69 8.86 -7.69 7.61
CA ILE A 69 8.28 -7.30 6.31
C ILE A 69 7.28 -6.14 6.48
N PHE A 70 6.30 -6.28 7.38
CA PHE A 70 5.17 -5.36 7.45
C PHE A 70 5.54 -3.88 7.64
N PRO A 71 6.52 -3.49 8.48
CA PRO A 71 6.92 -2.09 8.57
C PRO A 71 7.43 -1.51 7.25
N ARG A 72 8.14 -2.30 6.43
CA ARG A 72 8.65 -1.87 5.12
C ARG A 72 7.54 -1.86 4.07
N PHE A 73 6.68 -2.88 4.12
CA PHE A 73 5.52 -3.01 3.24
C PHE A 73 4.55 -1.84 3.41
N PHE A 74 4.16 -1.53 4.65
CA PHE A 74 3.28 -0.39 4.93
C PHE A 74 3.98 0.96 4.67
N ALA A 75 5.29 1.07 4.92
CA ALA A 75 6.05 2.26 4.51
C ALA A 75 6.01 2.48 2.99
N LEU A 76 6.23 1.42 2.20
CA LEU A 76 6.14 1.49 0.74
C LEU A 76 4.75 1.98 0.30
N GLN A 77 3.68 1.43 0.89
CA GLN A 77 2.30 1.86 0.61
C GLN A 77 2.06 3.34 0.95
N SER A 78 2.43 3.76 2.16
CA SER A 78 2.25 5.14 2.63
C SER A 78 3.05 6.14 1.82
N LEU A 79 4.35 5.89 1.65
CA LEU A 79 5.25 6.82 0.98
C LEU A 79 4.93 6.94 -0.50
N SER A 80 4.57 5.84 -1.17
CA SER A 80 4.13 5.89 -2.58
C SER A 80 2.85 6.70 -2.72
N ALA A 81 1.86 6.50 -1.84
CA ALA A 81 0.61 7.27 -1.89
C ALA A 81 0.85 8.78 -1.64
N LEU A 82 1.70 9.12 -0.67
CA LEU A 82 2.08 10.51 -0.40
C LEU A 82 2.88 11.13 -1.55
N ALA A 83 3.78 10.37 -2.18
CA ALA A 83 4.53 10.81 -3.34
C ALA A 83 3.60 11.11 -4.53
N LEU A 84 2.67 10.20 -4.83
CA LEU A 84 1.65 10.39 -5.87
C LEU A 84 0.77 11.62 -5.58
N LEU A 85 0.31 11.78 -4.34
CA LEU A 85 -0.48 12.96 -3.94
C LEU A 85 0.32 14.26 -4.06
N GLY A 86 1.60 14.23 -3.69
CA GLY A 86 2.53 15.35 -3.82
C GLY A 86 2.95 15.66 -5.26
N LEU A 87 2.94 14.68 -6.15
CA LEU A 87 3.10 14.90 -7.59
C LEU A 87 1.83 15.52 -8.17
N TYR A 88 0.66 14.98 -7.82
CA TYR A 88 -0.63 15.51 -8.26
C TYR A 88 -0.83 16.97 -7.83
N SER A 89 -0.42 17.36 -6.61
CA SER A 89 -0.56 18.73 -6.12
C SER A 89 0.28 19.77 -6.89
N ARG A 90 1.33 19.34 -7.60
CA ARG A 90 2.18 20.23 -8.40
C ARG A 90 1.59 20.62 -9.76
N ARG A 91 0.51 19.96 -10.19
CA ARG A 91 -0.18 20.33 -11.44
C ARG A 91 -0.93 21.66 -11.26
N PRO A 92 -1.18 22.44 -12.33
CA PRO A 92 -2.01 23.64 -12.25
C PRO A 92 -3.36 23.36 -11.58
N GLY A 93 -3.68 24.09 -10.51
CA GLY A 93 -4.90 23.91 -9.70
C GLY A 93 -4.93 22.64 -8.82
N GLY A 94 -3.94 21.75 -8.90
CA GLY A 94 -3.89 20.50 -8.13
C GLY A 94 -3.70 20.73 -6.63
N GLY A 95 -2.86 21.70 -6.26
CA GLY A 95 -2.62 22.03 -4.85
C GLY A 95 -3.90 22.42 -4.12
N GLU A 96 -4.75 23.24 -4.75
CA GLU A 96 -6.04 23.60 -4.18
C GLU A 96 -6.97 22.38 -4.13
N LEU A 97 -7.07 21.59 -5.21
CA LEU A 97 -7.89 20.36 -5.22
C LEU A 97 -7.50 19.38 -4.11
N VAL A 98 -6.21 19.23 -3.79
CA VAL A 98 -5.73 18.40 -2.69
C VAL A 98 -6.07 19.03 -1.35
N ARG A 99 -5.87 20.35 -1.19
CA ARG A 99 -6.10 21.06 0.07
C ARG A 99 -7.57 21.14 0.45
N THR A 100 -8.47 21.22 -0.52
CA THR A 100 -9.92 21.28 -0.33
C THR A 100 -10.62 20.00 -0.80
N PHE A 101 -9.91 18.85 -0.81
CA PHE A 101 -10.41 17.61 -1.41
C PHE A 101 -11.80 17.19 -0.90
N TRP A 102 -12.10 17.43 0.37
CA TRP A 102 -13.40 17.11 0.98
C TRP A 102 -14.56 17.95 0.42
N ARG A 103 -14.28 19.03 -0.29
CA ARG A 103 -15.25 19.91 -0.96
C ARG A 103 -15.45 19.56 -2.43
N HIS A 104 -14.63 18.67 -2.99
CA HIS A 104 -14.63 18.35 -4.41
C HIS A 104 -14.84 16.86 -4.66
N GLY A 105 -15.56 16.50 -5.73
CA GLY A 105 -15.77 15.10 -6.13
C GLY A 105 -14.61 14.50 -6.95
N ASN A 106 -13.38 15.01 -6.83
CA ASN A 106 -12.27 14.56 -7.68
C ASN A 106 -11.81 13.16 -7.28
N LYS A 107 -12.16 12.17 -8.11
CA LYS A 107 -11.92 10.74 -7.84
C LYS A 107 -10.43 10.41 -7.63
N THR A 108 -9.53 11.03 -8.39
CA THR A 108 -8.08 10.84 -8.25
C THR A 108 -7.60 11.28 -6.86
N VAL A 109 -7.96 12.49 -6.44
CA VAL A 109 -7.55 13.01 -5.13
C VAL A 109 -8.13 12.14 -4.00
N TRP A 110 -9.41 11.77 -4.10
CA TRP A 110 -10.03 10.88 -3.10
C TRP A 110 -9.33 9.53 -3.01
N ALA A 111 -9.01 8.89 -4.13
CA ALA A 111 -8.31 7.61 -4.12
C ALA A 111 -6.93 7.73 -3.48
N LEU A 112 -6.15 8.75 -3.84
CA LEU A 112 -4.81 9.00 -3.27
C LEU A 112 -4.87 9.33 -1.77
N VAL A 113 -5.87 10.09 -1.32
CA VAL A 113 -6.09 10.36 0.11
C VAL A 113 -6.48 9.08 0.87
N VAL A 114 -7.37 8.25 0.31
CA VAL A 114 -7.72 6.96 0.92
C VAL A 114 -6.51 6.05 1.02
N MET A 115 -5.71 5.94 -0.04
CA MET A 115 -4.45 5.19 -0.03
C MET A 115 -3.49 5.72 1.05
N ALA A 116 -3.25 7.03 1.11
CA ALA A 116 -2.33 7.62 2.07
C ALA A 116 -2.80 7.39 3.52
N THR A 117 -4.08 7.63 3.80
CA THR A 117 -4.64 7.50 5.16
C THR A 117 -4.67 6.05 5.63
N THR A 118 -5.11 5.12 4.80
CA THR A 118 -5.15 3.68 5.15
C THR A 118 -3.75 3.10 5.29
N GLY A 119 -2.83 3.44 4.38
CA GLY A 119 -1.42 3.05 4.48
C GLY A 119 -0.79 3.55 5.77
N LEU A 120 -0.92 4.86 6.08
CA LEU A 120 -0.38 5.45 7.30
C LEU A 120 -0.99 4.86 8.57
N ALA A 121 -2.31 4.62 8.58
CA ALA A 121 -2.99 3.99 9.71
C ALA A 121 -2.42 2.59 9.99
N ASN A 122 -2.19 1.79 8.95
CA ASN A 122 -1.54 0.48 9.10
C ASN A 122 -0.06 0.60 9.51
N TRP A 123 0.68 1.51 8.91
CA TRP A 123 2.11 1.65 9.18
C TRP A 123 2.40 2.11 10.61
N LEU A 124 1.71 3.16 11.06
CA LEU A 124 2.07 3.88 12.28
C LEU A 124 1.24 3.45 13.49
N VAL A 125 0.06 2.85 13.30
CA VAL A 125 -0.86 2.53 14.40
C VAL A 125 -1.17 1.04 14.45
N VAL A 126 -1.91 0.52 13.46
CA VAL A 126 -2.47 -0.84 13.56
C VAL A 126 -1.38 -1.91 13.46
N GLY A 127 -0.43 -1.76 12.55
CA GLY A 127 0.66 -2.72 12.32
C GLY A 127 1.58 -2.90 13.54
N PRO A 128 2.12 -1.81 14.14
CA PRO A 128 2.93 -1.90 15.36
C PRO A 128 2.18 -2.57 16.51
N ILE A 129 0.94 -2.14 16.79
CA ILE A 129 0.12 -2.71 17.87
C ILE A 129 -0.15 -4.21 17.63
N THR A 130 -0.45 -4.61 16.39
CA THR A 130 -0.66 -6.01 16.02
C THR A 130 0.59 -6.85 16.23
N THR A 131 1.74 -6.30 15.83
CA THR A 131 3.05 -6.96 15.96
C THR A 131 3.44 -7.19 17.41
N ASP A 132 3.16 -6.23 18.30
CA ASP A 132 3.47 -6.37 19.72
C ASP A 132 2.58 -7.40 20.41
N VAL A 133 1.28 -7.46 20.06
CA VAL A 133 0.39 -8.52 20.53
C VAL A 133 0.85 -9.89 20.01
N MET A 134 1.29 -9.99 18.75
CA MET A 134 1.87 -11.21 18.19
C MET A 134 3.10 -11.67 18.96
N LYS A 135 4.06 -10.77 19.24
CA LYS A 135 5.26 -11.07 20.05
C LYS A 135 4.90 -11.52 21.46
N THR A 136 3.91 -10.88 22.07
CA THR A 136 3.43 -11.22 23.42
C THR A 136 2.82 -12.62 23.45
N ARG A 137 1.95 -12.92 22.47
CA ARG A 137 1.40 -14.25 22.24
C ARG A 137 2.48 -15.31 22.04
N HIS A 138 3.47 -15.03 21.21
CA HIS A 138 4.61 -15.91 20.99
C HIS A 138 5.46 -16.16 22.23
N ARG A 139 5.66 -15.15 23.07
CA ARG A 139 6.32 -15.31 24.37
C ARG A 139 5.49 -16.18 25.30
N ARG A 140 4.18 -16.00 25.32
CA ARG A 140 3.28 -16.78 26.18
C ARG A 140 3.27 -18.26 25.82
N GLU A 141 3.26 -18.59 24.54
CA GLU A 141 3.37 -19.97 24.06
C GLU A 141 4.67 -20.66 24.53
N ARG A 142 5.79 -19.92 24.55
CA ARG A 142 7.06 -20.45 25.07
C ARG A 142 7.02 -20.70 26.57
N ILE A 143 6.35 -19.83 27.33
CA ILE A 143 6.22 -19.95 28.79
C ILE A 143 5.30 -21.11 29.15
N GLU A 144 4.17 -21.25 28.46
CA GLU A 144 3.22 -22.34 28.72
C GLU A 144 3.67 -23.68 28.16
N GLY A 145 4.62 -23.69 27.21
CA GLY A 145 5.01 -24.89 26.48
C GLY A 145 3.90 -25.43 25.57
N LYS A 146 2.86 -24.62 25.31
CA LYS A 146 1.67 -24.99 24.55
C LYS A 146 1.49 -24.07 23.35
N SER A 147 1.03 -24.65 22.25
CA SER A 147 0.55 -23.89 21.11
C SER A 147 -0.78 -23.22 21.42
N TYR A 148 -1.00 -22.05 20.82
CA TYR A 148 -2.18 -21.22 21.05
C TYR A 148 -3.54 -21.87 20.78
N ASN A 149 -3.57 -22.94 19.99
CA ASN A 149 -4.77 -23.62 19.52
C ASN A 149 -5.07 -24.89 20.32
N GLU A 150 -4.27 -25.21 21.34
CA GLU A 150 -4.56 -26.30 22.25
C GLU A 150 -5.80 -25.97 23.12
N LYS A 151 -6.58 -26.99 23.48
CA LYS A 151 -7.88 -26.80 24.14
C LYS A 151 -7.75 -26.24 25.57
N ASP A 152 -6.62 -26.51 26.21
CA ASP A 152 -6.29 -26.25 27.60
C ASP A 152 -5.23 -25.13 27.76
N VAL A 153 -5.15 -24.20 26.79
CA VAL A 153 -4.39 -22.96 26.93
C VAL A 153 -4.98 -22.05 28.01
N SER A 154 -4.14 -21.24 28.63
CA SER A 154 -4.57 -20.37 29.72
C SER A 154 -5.61 -19.32 29.29
N PRO A 155 -6.39 -18.74 30.24
CA PRO A 155 -7.28 -17.62 29.96
C PRO A 155 -6.56 -16.42 29.33
N GLU A 156 -5.32 -16.16 29.74
CA GLU A 156 -4.47 -15.11 29.17
C GLU A 156 -4.17 -15.38 27.68
N MET A 157 -3.83 -16.62 27.34
CA MET A 157 -3.59 -17.03 25.96
C MET A 157 -4.87 -16.89 25.10
N LYS A 158 -6.04 -17.26 25.64
CA LYS A 158 -7.33 -17.06 24.96
C LYS A 158 -7.60 -15.57 24.68
N ALA A 159 -7.32 -14.70 25.65
CA ALA A 159 -7.46 -13.26 25.49
C ALA A 159 -6.52 -12.69 24.43
N LEU A 160 -5.25 -13.13 24.43
CA LEU A 160 -4.25 -12.75 23.43
C LEU A 160 -4.63 -13.24 22.02
N ASN A 161 -5.16 -14.45 21.87
CA ASN A 161 -5.65 -14.97 20.58
C ASN A 161 -6.78 -14.09 20.01
N LYS A 162 -7.77 -13.76 20.85
CA LYS A 162 -8.89 -12.90 20.45
C LYS A 162 -8.41 -11.50 20.07
N ARG A 163 -7.50 -10.92 20.87
CA ARG A 163 -6.93 -9.60 20.60
C ARG A 163 -6.12 -9.58 19.31
N PHE A 164 -5.27 -10.59 19.09
CA PHE A 164 -4.50 -10.75 17.85
C PHE A 164 -5.43 -10.88 16.65
N GLY A 165 -6.43 -11.76 16.70
CA GLY A 165 -7.37 -11.95 15.60
C GLY A 165 -8.13 -10.68 15.23
N LYS A 166 -8.58 -9.90 16.23
CA LYS A 166 -9.24 -8.60 16.00
C LYS A 166 -8.30 -7.60 15.32
N LEU A 167 -7.09 -7.41 15.85
CA LEU A 167 -6.13 -6.43 15.32
C LEU A 167 -5.62 -6.82 13.94
N HIS A 168 -5.29 -8.09 13.72
CA HIS A 168 -4.93 -8.62 12.41
C HIS A 168 -6.05 -8.42 11.40
N GLY A 169 -7.30 -8.75 11.77
CA GLY A 169 -8.47 -8.54 10.91
C GLY A 169 -8.68 -7.07 10.53
N ILE A 170 -8.53 -6.15 11.50
CA ILE A 170 -8.58 -4.69 11.24
C ILE A 170 -7.47 -4.29 10.25
N SER A 171 -6.23 -4.72 10.49
CA SER A 171 -5.09 -4.39 9.62
C SER A 171 -5.31 -4.89 8.18
N SER A 172 -5.78 -6.13 8.04
CA SER A 172 -6.13 -6.74 6.75
C SER A 172 -7.26 -5.99 6.05
N LEU A 173 -8.31 -5.56 6.76
CA LEU A 173 -9.39 -4.77 6.18
C LEU A 173 -8.90 -3.40 5.70
N VAL A 174 -8.09 -2.70 6.51
CA VAL A 174 -7.47 -1.42 6.11
C VAL A 174 -6.59 -1.60 4.87
N ASN A 175 -5.85 -2.70 4.77
CA ASN A 175 -5.05 -3.03 3.59
C ASN A 175 -5.91 -3.37 2.37
N LEU A 176 -7.07 -4.01 2.55
CA LEU A 176 -8.02 -4.26 1.46
C LEU A 176 -8.65 -2.96 0.94
N VAL A 177 -8.94 -2.00 1.83
CA VAL A 177 -9.42 -0.66 1.42
C VAL A 177 -8.32 0.07 0.64
N TYR A 178 -7.06 0.01 1.09
CA TYR A 178 -5.91 0.54 0.33
C TYR A 178 -5.85 -0.07 -1.07
N LEU A 179 -5.92 -1.40 -1.16
CA LEU A 179 -5.84 -2.13 -2.42
C LEU A 179 -6.99 -1.75 -3.36
N ALA A 180 -8.22 -1.68 -2.85
CA ALA A 180 -9.39 -1.30 -3.64
C ALA A 180 -9.25 0.13 -4.20
N ALA A 181 -8.77 1.07 -3.37
CA ALA A 181 -8.50 2.43 -3.82
C ALA A 181 -7.38 2.49 -4.88
N ALA A 182 -6.28 1.75 -4.69
CA ALA A 182 -5.17 1.69 -5.64
C ALA A 182 -5.59 1.06 -6.97
N ALA A 183 -6.31 -0.06 -6.94
CA ALA A 183 -6.81 -0.74 -8.13
C ALA A 183 -7.86 0.10 -8.87
N GLY A 184 -8.79 0.70 -8.13
CA GLY A 184 -9.79 1.62 -8.70
C GLY A 184 -9.15 2.86 -9.32
N HIS A 185 -8.10 3.40 -8.69
CA HIS A 185 -7.34 4.52 -9.24
C HIS A 185 -6.59 4.12 -10.53
N ALA A 186 -5.96 2.95 -10.55
CA ALA A 186 -5.29 2.43 -11.73
C ALA A 186 -6.26 2.22 -12.89
N ALA A 187 -7.44 1.65 -12.63
CA ALA A 187 -8.50 1.50 -13.63
C ALA A 187 -9.00 2.86 -14.14
N TRP A 188 -9.19 3.83 -13.24
CA TRP A 188 -9.58 5.19 -13.61
C TRP A 188 -8.57 5.86 -14.55
N ILE A 189 -7.27 5.75 -14.25
CA ILE A 189 -6.22 6.28 -15.13
C ILE A 189 -6.19 5.54 -16.47
N ALA A 190 -6.39 4.22 -16.48
CA ALA A 190 -6.38 3.43 -17.71
C ALA A 190 -7.54 3.82 -18.66
N GLU A 191 -8.70 4.17 -18.13
CA GLU A 191 -9.89 4.56 -18.92
C GLU A 191 -9.86 6.02 -19.36
N TYR A 192 -9.47 6.95 -18.47
CA TYR A 192 -9.62 8.40 -18.70
C TYR A 192 -8.29 9.13 -18.91
N GLY A 193 -7.16 8.45 -18.78
CA GLY A 193 -5.84 9.07 -18.73
C GLY A 193 -5.52 9.66 -17.35
N ALA A 194 -4.26 10.08 -17.17
CA ALA A 194 -3.73 10.66 -15.93
C ALA A 194 -3.85 12.19 -15.88
#